data_AF-A0A3B3Y9C6-F1
#
_entry.id   AF-A0A3B3Y9C6-F1
#
_cell.length_a   1.000
_cell.length_b   1.000
_cell.length_c   1.000
_cell.angle_alpha   90.00
_cell.angle_beta   90.00
_cell.angle_gamma   90.00
#
_symmetry.space_group_name_H-M   'P 1'
#
loop_
_entity.id
_entity.type
_entity.pdbx_description
1 polymer ?
#
loop_
_entity_poly.entity_id
_entity_poly.type
_entity_poly.pdbx_seq_one_letter_code
_entity_poly.pdbx_strand_id
1 'polypeptide(L)'
;MAEQNLQAKLKNLLKQEKVQLWNPPFTQEDDQPSAVHLQELAQHYAPLLGLSAEEVGGALESIRAQAVARGKGNRTFRETSVATLELLLPREAKKGSKTKTHLETRLDVPLQQLVDRIAEDFSLKHIKLILNGRTLQPDRRLDEQGVKNHSKVMVLKVSDAEQVSREEDEQKSQSQSLQRTQKGFQILSERDGSEDPETTPFLEIADQKGNPLKIPQDEKKALILAMGFHEKGRSLMKRRQFDSALCHLLQADQHFSRCGSAMLGSVDNYAVLQLDIVWCYRALEALSCLEDGRSRLQRAEDCFLRCYGEQQQRLLMIKGNTGREEVLFLRLYLLQSLLSFLEGNDRQARVLLAKVEDLYGRLVPDSEKMDQLLVLGFSEREARLGLRACGGDLQAAAVLISNRRQEREDQQQKERQRRRTRMEDVSRLVELGFSRTDAARALHRAQGDVDKASAILLDSSQTSQQDAVCPEKVEQLLYLGFQRAPAEAALRLSGGDVQSATQLLLDNQGVLSPDLLSPPSTSSSSSSPSSEEAGTSSTSPEDSQLVNEVLEDISRHEEDYLDLTLEDESQLISTLKTYLDRGPARSV
;
A
#
# COMPACT_ATOMS: atom_id res chain seq x y z
N MET A 1 -6.81 -17.44 -19.30
CA MET A 1 -7.04 -16.35 -20.26
C MET A 1 -7.99 -16.75 -21.39
N ALA A 2 -7.60 -17.56 -22.39
CA ALA A 2 -8.47 -17.91 -23.54
C ALA A 2 -9.84 -18.50 -23.14
N GLU A 3 -9.84 -19.48 -22.24
CA GLU A 3 -11.08 -20.11 -21.76
C GLU A 3 -12.00 -19.13 -21.03
N GLN A 4 -11.44 -18.18 -20.27
CA GLN A 4 -12.21 -17.15 -19.57
C GLN A 4 -12.84 -16.17 -20.57
N ASN A 5 -12.08 -15.74 -21.58
CA ASN A 5 -12.58 -14.92 -22.68
C ASN A 5 -13.72 -15.63 -23.43
N LEU A 6 -13.55 -16.91 -23.77
CA LEU A 6 -14.58 -17.71 -24.42
C LEU A 6 -15.85 -17.82 -23.55
N GLN A 7 -15.71 -18.16 -22.27
CA GLN A 7 -16.85 -18.23 -21.36
C GLN A 7 -17.55 -16.87 -21.21
N ALA A 8 -16.81 -15.76 -21.20
CA ALA A 8 -17.39 -14.42 -21.12
C ALA A 8 -18.17 -14.05 -22.39
N LYS A 9 -17.61 -14.33 -23.57
CA LYS A 9 -18.30 -14.16 -24.87
C LYS A 9 -19.60 -14.96 -24.92
N LEU A 10 -19.55 -16.24 -24.55
CA LEU A 10 -20.73 -17.10 -24.51
C LEU A 10 -21.77 -16.59 -23.52
N LYS A 11 -21.37 -16.17 -22.31
CA LYS A 11 -22.30 -15.57 -21.33
C LYS A 11 -22.98 -14.31 -21.89
N ASN A 12 -22.28 -13.50 -22.66
CA ASN A 12 -22.87 -12.32 -23.31
C ASN A 12 -23.88 -12.71 -24.40
N LEU A 13 -23.56 -13.68 -25.25
CA LEU A 13 -24.50 -14.20 -26.27
C LEU A 13 -25.75 -14.82 -25.63
N LEU A 14 -25.57 -15.71 -24.66
CA LEU A 14 -26.66 -16.33 -23.90
C LEU A 14 -27.56 -15.27 -23.26
N LYS A 15 -26.98 -14.19 -22.72
CA LYS A 15 -27.74 -13.08 -22.13
C LYS A 15 -28.54 -12.29 -23.19
N GLN A 16 -27.96 -12.04 -24.36
CA GLN A 16 -28.63 -11.34 -25.46
C GLN A 16 -29.84 -12.13 -25.97
N GLU A 17 -29.68 -13.45 -26.10
CA GLU A 17 -30.73 -14.35 -26.57
C GLU A 17 -31.65 -14.86 -25.44
N LYS A 18 -31.40 -14.45 -24.20
CA LYS A 18 -32.14 -14.86 -22.99
C LYS A 18 -32.16 -16.38 -22.77
N VAL A 19 -31.10 -17.06 -23.17
CA VAL A 19 -30.93 -18.51 -22.99
C VAL A 19 -30.46 -18.82 -21.57
N GLN A 20 -31.15 -19.75 -20.91
CA GLN A 20 -30.84 -20.19 -19.55
C GLN A 20 -30.41 -21.65 -19.57
N LEU A 21 -29.10 -21.91 -19.53
CA LEU A 21 -28.56 -23.26 -19.66
C LEU A 21 -28.95 -24.19 -18.50
N TRP A 22 -29.27 -23.65 -17.32
CA TRP A 22 -29.68 -24.43 -16.14
C TRP A 22 -31.15 -24.88 -16.18
N ASN A 23 -31.90 -24.52 -17.22
CA ASN A 23 -33.29 -24.92 -17.41
C ASN A 23 -33.44 -25.87 -18.61
N PRO A 24 -34.58 -26.58 -18.72
CA PRO A 24 -34.93 -27.31 -19.93
C PRO A 24 -34.96 -26.36 -21.16
N PRO A 25 -34.53 -26.82 -22.35
CA PRO A 25 -34.15 -28.19 -22.68
C PRO A 25 -32.67 -28.54 -22.43
N PHE A 26 -31.85 -27.61 -21.91
CA PHE A 26 -30.40 -27.76 -21.80
C PHE A 26 -29.95 -28.57 -20.58
N THR A 27 -30.70 -28.49 -19.47
CA THR A 27 -30.50 -29.29 -18.26
C THR A 27 -31.73 -30.17 -18.03
N GLN A 28 -31.51 -31.47 -17.83
CA GLN A 28 -32.53 -32.47 -17.54
C GLN A 28 -32.90 -32.46 -16.04
N GLU A 29 -33.97 -33.17 -15.65
CA GLU A 29 -34.46 -33.19 -14.26
C GLU A 29 -33.43 -33.74 -13.25
N ASP A 30 -32.49 -34.55 -13.71
CA ASP A 30 -31.39 -35.13 -12.93
C ASP A 30 -30.11 -34.26 -12.93
N ASP A 31 -30.23 -32.99 -13.34
CA ASP A 31 -29.15 -32.02 -13.52
C ASP A 31 -28.12 -32.41 -14.60
N GLN A 32 -28.39 -33.44 -15.42
CA GLN A 32 -27.50 -33.86 -16.50
C GLN A 32 -27.65 -32.99 -17.75
N PRO A 33 -26.58 -32.88 -18.56
CA PRO A 33 -26.61 -32.11 -19.79
C PRO A 33 -27.46 -32.78 -20.87
N SER A 34 -28.25 -31.99 -21.59
CA SER A 34 -28.84 -32.43 -22.85
C SER A 34 -27.84 -32.29 -23.99
N ALA A 35 -27.14 -33.38 -24.31
CA ALA A 35 -26.07 -33.39 -25.30
C ALA A 35 -26.52 -32.85 -26.67
N VAL A 36 -27.75 -33.16 -27.09
CA VAL A 36 -28.31 -32.72 -28.38
C VAL A 36 -28.48 -31.19 -28.41
N HIS A 37 -29.21 -30.62 -27.45
CA HIS A 37 -29.49 -29.18 -27.43
C HIS A 37 -28.24 -28.33 -27.18
N LEU A 38 -27.28 -28.84 -26.38
CA LEU A 38 -25.99 -28.17 -26.21
C LEU A 38 -25.15 -28.21 -27.49
N GLN A 39 -25.18 -29.32 -28.23
CA GLN A 39 -24.48 -29.44 -29.51
C GLN A 39 -25.08 -28.50 -30.57
N GLU A 40 -26.40 -28.41 -30.65
CA GLU A 40 -27.09 -27.47 -31.55
C GLU A 40 -26.74 -26.01 -31.22
N LEU A 41 -26.74 -25.65 -29.93
CA LEU A 41 -26.35 -24.32 -29.48
C LEU A 41 -24.86 -24.04 -29.76
N ALA A 42 -24.00 -25.04 -29.60
CA ALA A 42 -22.59 -24.93 -29.93
C ALA A 42 -22.36 -24.72 -31.44
N GLN A 43 -23.09 -25.44 -32.29
CA GLN A 43 -23.07 -25.26 -33.75
C GLN A 43 -23.57 -23.87 -34.16
N HIS A 44 -24.55 -23.31 -33.44
CA HIS A 44 -25.04 -21.96 -33.67
C HIS A 44 -24.00 -20.87 -33.31
N TYR A 45 -23.33 -21.01 -32.16
CA TYR A 45 -22.37 -20.00 -31.68
C TYR A 45 -20.95 -20.14 -32.24
N ALA A 46 -20.54 -21.35 -32.65
CA ALA A 46 -19.23 -21.61 -33.28
C ALA A 46 -18.88 -20.63 -34.42
N PRO A 47 -19.72 -20.42 -35.45
CA PRO A 47 -19.40 -19.50 -36.55
C PRO A 47 -19.35 -18.03 -36.09
N LEU A 48 -20.16 -17.63 -35.11
CA LEU A 48 -20.15 -16.27 -34.56
C LEU A 48 -18.85 -15.95 -33.82
N LEU A 49 -18.24 -16.97 -33.21
CA LEU A 49 -17.01 -16.86 -32.43
C LEU A 49 -15.76 -17.21 -33.23
N GLY A 50 -15.89 -17.82 -34.41
CA GLY A 50 -14.79 -18.30 -35.23
C GLY A 50 -14.02 -19.47 -34.60
N LEU A 51 -14.71 -20.32 -33.83
CA LEU A 51 -14.13 -21.45 -33.09
C LEU A 51 -14.81 -22.76 -33.48
N SER A 52 -14.24 -23.90 -33.08
CA SER A 52 -14.87 -25.20 -33.33
C SER A 52 -16.10 -25.41 -32.45
N ALA A 53 -17.08 -26.17 -32.95
CA ALA A 53 -18.26 -26.55 -32.16
C ALA A 53 -17.88 -27.37 -30.91
N GLU A 54 -16.78 -28.12 -30.94
CA GLU A 54 -16.28 -28.87 -29.79
C GLU A 54 -15.77 -27.95 -28.68
N GLU A 55 -14.97 -26.94 -29.03
CA GLU A 55 -14.45 -25.94 -28.06
C GLU A 55 -15.60 -25.14 -27.44
N VAL A 56 -16.56 -24.70 -28.26
CA VAL A 56 -17.74 -23.98 -27.81
C VAL A 56 -18.64 -24.87 -26.95
N GLY A 57 -18.86 -26.13 -27.36
CA GLY A 57 -19.67 -27.09 -26.62
C GLY A 57 -19.10 -27.38 -25.24
N GLY A 58 -17.79 -27.62 -25.14
CA GLY A 58 -17.11 -27.80 -23.86
C GLY A 58 -17.22 -26.57 -22.94
N ALA A 59 -17.11 -25.37 -23.51
CA ALA A 59 -17.28 -24.13 -22.74
C ALA A 59 -18.74 -23.90 -22.30
N LEU A 60 -19.73 -24.18 -23.15
CA LEU A 60 -21.15 -24.12 -22.80
C LEU A 60 -21.49 -25.09 -21.68
N GLU A 61 -20.96 -26.32 -21.74
CA GLU A 61 -21.16 -27.31 -20.68
C GLU A 61 -20.54 -26.85 -19.36
N SER A 62 -19.32 -26.28 -19.40
CA SER A 62 -18.70 -25.69 -18.21
C SER A 62 -19.56 -24.55 -17.61
N ILE A 63 -20.17 -23.69 -18.44
CA ILE A 63 -21.07 -22.63 -17.97
C ILE A 63 -22.34 -23.23 -17.36
N ARG A 64 -22.94 -24.23 -18.00
CA ARG A 64 -24.13 -24.93 -17.52
C ARG A 64 -23.87 -25.57 -16.16
N ALA A 65 -22.82 -26.38 -16.06
CA ALA A 65 -22.42 -27.06 -14.82
C ALA A 65 -22.19 -26.06 -13.68
N GLN A 66 -21.51 -24.94 -13.96
CA GLN A 66 -21.34 -23.85 -12.99
C GLN A 66 -22.68 -23.23 -12.55
N ALA A 67 -23.61 -23.00 -13.48
CA ALA A 67 -24.92 -22.41 -13.17
C ALA A 67 -25.80 -23.35 -12.34
N VAL A 68 -25.79 -24.65 -12.65
CA VAL A 68 -26.49 -25.69 -11.89
C VAL A 68 -25.91 -25.82 -10.49
N ALA A 69 -24.58 -25.90 -10.35
CA ALA A 69 -23.90 -25.94 -9.06
C ALA A 69 -24.22 -24.70 -8.21
N ARG A 70 -24.24 -23.52 -8.83
CA ARG A 70 -24.66 -22.27 -8.17
C ARG A 70 -26.12 -22.31 -7.72
N GLY A 71 -27.00 -22.90 -8.53
CA GLY A 71 -28.41 -23.13 -8.18
C GLY A 71 -28.57 -24.06 -6.97
N LYS A 72 -27.75 -25.11 -6.86
CA LYS A 72 -27.69 -25.99 -5.68
C LYS A 72 -27.19 -25.24 -4.46
N GLY A 73 -26.06 -24.53 -4.57
CA GLY A 73 -25.52 -23.73 -3.46
C GLY A 73 -26.49 -22.67 -2.95
N ASN A 74 -27.28 -22.04 -3.83
CA ASN A 74 -28.35 -21.12 -3.42
C ASN A 74 -29.48 -21.80 -2.63
N ARG A 75 -29.85 -23.04 -2.98
CA ARG A 75 -30.85 -23.83 -2.23
C ARG A 75 -30.30 -24.18 -0.85
N THR A 76 -29.10 -24.75 -0.81
CA THR A 76 -28.40 -25.08 0.44
C THR A 76 -28.27 -23.87 1.36
N PHE A 77 -27.87 -22.71 0.83
CA PHE A 77 -27.75 -21.47 1.63
C PHE A 77 -29.09 -21.02 2.22
N ARG A 78 -30.19 -21.13 1.47
CA ARG A 78 -31.53 -20.77 1.97
C ARG A 78 -32.05 -21.72 3.04
N GLU A 79 -31.75 -23.01 2.89
CA GLU A 79 -32.27 -24.06 3.78
C GLU A 79 -31.42 -24.23 5.05
N THR A 80 -30.11 -24.01 4.96
CA THR A 80 -29.16 -24.38 6.02
C THR A 80 -28.23 -23.24 6.47
N SER A 81 -28.32 -22.06 5.84
CA SER A 81 -27.39 -20.92 6.06
C SER A 81 -25.91 -21.23 5.78
N VAL A 82 -25.63 -22.29 5.01
CA VAL A 82 -24.28 -22.65 4.56
C VAL A 82 -24.01 -22.01 3.20
N ALA A 83 -23.03 -21.12 3.12
CA ALA A 83 -22.63 -20.42 1.91
C ALA A 83 -21.56 -21.20 1.14
N THR A 84 -21.64 -21.18 -0.18
CA THR A 84 -20.62 -21.74 -1.08
C THR A 84 -19.69 -20.62 -1.54
N LEU A 85 -18.41 -20.66 -1.19
CA LEU A 85 -17.39 -19.70 -1.60
C LEU A 85 -16.59 -20.24 -2.80
N GLU A 86 -16.20 -19.35 -3.73
CA GLU A 86 -15.27 -19.68 -4.83
C GLU A 86 -13.85 -19.27 -4.40
N LEU A 87 -12.96 -20.24 -4.21
CA LEU A 87 -11.58 -20.01 -3.80
C LEU A 87 -10.66 -19.90 -5.02
N LEU A 88 -9.87 -18.82 -5.06
CA LEU A 88 -8.75 -18.72 -5.98
C LEU A 88 -7.48 -19.13 -5.24
N LEU A 89 -7.03 -20.36 -5.49
CA LEU A 89 -5.83 -20.91 -4.87
C LEU A 89 -4.54 -20.43 -5.56
N PRO A 90 -3.42 -20.37 -4.81
CA PRO A 90 -2.08 -20.17 -5.37
C PRO A 90 -1.77 -21.22 -6.45
N ARG A 91 -0.94 -20.87 -7.44
CA ARG A 91 -0.60 -21.76 -8.57
C ARG A 91 -0.15 -23.16 -8.13
N GLU A 92 0.64 -23.23 -7.06
CA GLU A 92 1.21 -24.48 -6.51
C GLU A 92 0.16 -25.42 -5.92
N ALA A 93 -0.94 -24.89 -5.39
CA ALA A 93 -2.00 -25.67 -4.76
C ALA A 93 -3.09 -26.14 -5.74
N LYS A 94 -3.00 -25.75 -7.03
CA LYS A 94 -3.94 -26.18 -8.07
C LYS A 94 -3.65 -27.65 -8.44
N LYS A 95 -4.29 -28.61 -7.75
CA LYS A 95 -4.26 -30.04 -8.10
C LYS A 95 -5.02 -30.29 -9.42
N GLY A 96 -4.31 -30.31 -10.56
CA GLY A 96 -4.77 -30.87 -11.85
C GLY A 96 -6.07 -30.30 -12.46
N SER A 97 -5.93 -29.57 -13.58
CA SER A 97 -7.01 -28.97 -14.40
C SER A 97 -8.01 -28.06 -13.69
N LYS A 98 -7.71 -26.74 -13.78
CA LYS A 98 -8.59 -25.56 -14.03
C LYS A 98 -10.00 -25.46 -13.44
N THR A 99 -10.41 -26.34 -12.54
CA THR A 99 -11.72 -26.27 -11.90
C THR A 99 -11.64 -25.25 -10.78
N LYS A 100 -12.58 -24.30 -10.80
CA LYS A 100 -12.79 -23.35 -9.72
C LYS A 100 -13.02 -24.13 -8.43
N THR A 101 -12.17 -23.90 -7.45
CA THR A 101 -12.28 -24.57 -6.16
C THR A 101 -13.44 -23.93 -5.39
N HIS A 102 -14.32 -24.75 -4.84
CA HIS A 102 -15.43 -24.26 -4.02
C HIS A 102 -15.31 -24.81 -2.61
N LEU A 103 -15.68 -24.01 -1.61
CA LEU A 103 -15.68 -24.41 -0.21
C LEU A 103 -16.97 -23.94 0.45
N GLU A 104 -17.63 -24.83 1.17
CA GLU A 104 -18.88 -24.53 1.88
C GLU A 104 -18.61 -24.18 3.34
N THR A 105 -19.12 -23.04 3.80
CA THR A 105 -18.97 -22.60 5.19
C THR A 105 -20.16 -21.76 5.63
N ARG A 106 -20.45 -21.72 6.92
CA ARG A 106 -21.37 -20.70 7.46
C ARG A 106 -20.69 -19.34 7.45
N LEU A 107 -21.48 -18.26 7.43
CA LEU A 107 -20.96 -16.88 7.37
C LEU A 107 -20.83 -16.21 8.74
N ASP A 108 -21.43 -16.79 9.78
CA ASP A 108 -21.40 -16.31 11.16
C ASP A 108 -20.18 -16.77 11.98
N VAL A 109 -19.29 -17.52 11.34
CA VAL A 109 -18.04 -18.01 11.94
C VAL A 109 -16.90 -16.99 11.77
N PRO A 110 -15.91 -16.97 12.67
CA PRO A 110 -14.70 -16.18 12.49
C PRO A 110 -13.91 -16.66 11.28
N LEU A 111 -13.23 -15.73 10.60
CA LEU A 111 -12.39 -16.03 9.42
C LEU A 111 -11.33 -17.09 9.73
N GLN A 112 -10.78 -17.13 10.94
CA GLN A 112 -9.74 -18.09 11.33
C GLN A 112 -10.18 -19.55 11.08
N GLN A 113 -11.44 -19.90 11.36
CA GLN A 113 -11.95 -21.25 11.11
C GLN A 113 -11.92 -21.63 9.62
N LEU A 114 -12.22 -20.65 8.75
CA LEU A 114 -12.13 -20.84 7.30
C LEU A 114 -10.67 -20.98 6.85
N VAL A 115 -9.77 -20.20 7.44
CA VAL A 115 -8.33 -20.26 7.18
C VAL A 115 -7.76 -21.63 7.55
N ASP A 116 -8.07 -22.14 8.75
CA ASP A 116 -7.60 -23.45 9.23
C ASP A 116 -8.07 -24.57 8.30
N ARG A 117 -9.35 -24.52 7.90
CA ARG A 117 -9.92 -25.51 6.97
C ARG A 117 -9.27 -25.47 5.59
N ILE A 118 -9.02 -24.28 5.02
CA ILE A 118 -8.32 -24.16 3.73
C ILE A 118 -6.88 -24.65 3.86
N ALA A 119 -6.22 -24.36 4.98
CA ALA A 119 -4.86 -24.82 5.25
C ALA A 119 -4.78 -26.35 5.27
N GLU A 120 -5.74 -27.02 5.92
CA GLU A 120 -5.87 -28.47 5.96
C GLU A 120 -6.22 -29.07 4.57
N ASP A 121 -7.32 -28.62 3.96
CA ASP A 121 -7.88 -29.19 2.72
C ASP A 121 -6.88 -29.10 1.55
N PHE A 122 -6.10 -28.02 1.49
CA PHE A 122 -5.17 -27.74 0.40
C PHE A 122 -3.69 -27.90 0.78
N SER A 123 -3.41 -28.34 2.01
CA SER A 123 -2.04 -28.48 2.55
C SER A 123 -1.23 -27.18 2.41
N LEU A 124 -1.90 -26.06 2.64
CA LEU A 124 -1.31 -24.73 2.57
C LEU A 124 -0.92 -24.29 3.98
N LYS A 125 0.29 -23.78 4.13
CA LYS A 125 0.72 -23.10 5.37
C LYS A 125 0.65 -21.60 5.16
N HIS A 126 0.32 -20.87 6.24
CA HIS A 126 0.35 -19.41 6.31
C HIS A 126 -0.39 -18.72 5.15
N ILE A 127 -1.71 -18.68 5.22
CA ILE A 127 -2.54 -18.08 4.17
C ILE A 127 -3.22 -16.79 4.64
N LYS A 128 -3.41 -15.87 3.70
CA LYS A 128 -4.29 -14.71 3.85
C LYS A 128 -5.43 -14.78 2.85
N LEU A 129 -6.59 -14.30 3.27
CA LEU A 129 -7.78 -14.24 2.44
C LEU A 129 -8.03 -12.80 2.01
N ILE A 130 -8.18 -12.59 0.71
CA ILE A 130 -8.44 -11.28 0.10
C ILE A 130 -9.80 -11.30 -0.60
N LEU A 131 -10.62 -10.29 -0.32
CA LEU A 131 -11.93 -10.08 -0.94
C LEU A 131 -12.03 -8.63 -1.43
N ASN A 132 -12.30 -8.43 -2.72
CA ASN A 132 -12.51 -7.10 -3.34
C ASN A 132 -11.43 -6.07 -2.95
N GLY A 133 -10.16 -6.50 -3.00
CA GLY A 133 -9.03 -5.65 -2.67
C GLY A 133 -8.85 -5.33 -1.19
N ARG A 134 -9.48 -6.08 -0.28
CA ARG A 134 -9.28 -5.97 1.16
C ARG A 134 -8.79 -7.30 1.73
N THR A 135 -7.76 -7.23 2.58
CA THR A 135 -7.34 -8.37 3.39
C THR A 135 -8.32 -8.59 4.53
N LEU A 136 -8.87 -9.79 4.64
CA LEU A 136 -9.80 -10.18 5.70
C LEU A 136 -9.04 -10.39 7.02
N GLN A 137 -9.70 -10.05 8.13
CA GLN A 137 -9.19 -10.13 9.50
C GLN A 137 -9.61 -11.46 10.17
N PRO A 138 -8.68 -12.18 10.83
CA PRO A 138 -8.90 -13.52 11.38
C PRO A 138 -9.98 -13.57 12.46
N ASP A 139 -10.01 -12.54 13.33
CA ASP A 139 -10.87 -12.52 14.52
C ASP A 139 -12.31 -12.06 14.23
N ARG A 140 -12.58 -11.55 13.03
CA ARG A 140 -13.90 -11.06 12.64
C ARG A 140 -14.70 -12.11 11.90
N ARG A 141 -16.03 -12.01 11.99
CA ARG A 141 -16.93 -12.90 11.25
C ARG A 141 -16.85 -12.67 9.75
N LEU A 142 -17.20 -13.68 8.96
CA LEU A 142 -17.16 -13.57 7.50
C LEU A 142 -18.21 -12.56 6.98
N ASP A 143 -19.42 -12.60 7.51
CA ASP A 143 -20.52 -11.70 7.13
C ASP A 143 -20.23 -10.21 7.40
N GLU A 144 -19.63 -9.90 8.55
CA GLU A 144 -19.21 -8.54 8.94
C GLU A 144 -18.17 -7.95 7.98
N GLN A 145 -17.42 -8.80 7.28
CA GLN A 145 -16.37 -8.40 6.36
C GLN A 145 -16.84 -8.38 4.89
N GLY A 146 -18.14 -8.54 4.67
CA GLY A 146 -18.75 -8.48 3.35
C GLY A 146 -18.69 -9.79 2.57
N VAL A 147 -18.33 -10.90 3.20
CA VAL A 147 -18.41 -12.23 2.59
C VAL A 147 -19.88 -12.63 2.47
N LYS A 148 -20.28 -12.95 1.25
CA LYS A 148 -21.64 -13.39 0.87
C LYS A 148 -21.59 -14.77 0.21
N ASN A 149 -22.74 -15.42 0.07
CA ASN A 149 -22.84 -16.64 -0.74
C ASN A 149 -22.31 -16.39 -2.17
N HIS A 150 -21.49 -17.31 -2.67
CA HIS A 150 -20.76 -17.22 -3.95
C HIS A 150 -19.74 -16.08 -4.05
N SER A 151 -19.23 -15.58 -2.92
CA SER A 151 -18.09 -14.67 -2.94
C SER A 151 -16.85 -15.36 -3.50
N LYS A 152 -16.07 -14.61 -4.28
CA LYS A 152 -14.77 -15.04 -4.77
C LYS A 152 -13.70 -14.58 -3.78
N VAL A 153 -13.04 -15.52 -3.13
CA VAL A 153 -12.02 -15.25 -2.14
C VAL A 153 -10.67 -15.68 -2.68
N MET A 154 -9.73 -14.74 -2.75
CA MET A 154 -8.37 -15.05 -3.14
C MET A 154 -7.61 -15.59 -1.93
N VAL A 155 -7.01 -16.75 -2.10
CA VAL A 155 -6.12 -17.38 -1.13
C VAL A 155 -4.69 -17.03 -1.52
N LEU A 156 -4.03 -16.28 -0.65
CA LEU A 156 -2.65 -15.86 -0.84
C LEU A 156 -1.76 -16.73 0.05
N LYS A 157 -0.82 -17.46 -0.54
CA LYS A 157 0.23 -18.14 0.22
C LYS A 157 1.26 -17.11 0.63
N VAL A 158 1.51 -17.02 1.91
CA VAL A 158 2.55 -16.14 2.45
C VAL A 158 3.85 -16.92 2.48
N SER A 159 4.83 -16.47 1.69
CA SER A 159 6.16 -17.09 1.69
C SER A 159 7.02 -16.52 2.82
N ASP A 160 7.81 -17.38 3.45
CA ASP A 160 8.87 -17.00 4.37
C ASP A 160 10.00 -16.32 3.59
N ALA A 161 10.19 -15.03 3.83
CA ALA A 161 11.44 -14.37 3.45
C ALA A 161 12.34 -14.38 4.69
N GLU A 162 13.48 -15.07 4.53
CA GLU A 162 14.63 -15.21 5.42
C GLU A 162 14.63 -16.43 6.34
N GLN A 163 15.54 -17.36 6.02
CA GLN A 163 15.97 -18.46 6.88
C GLN A 163 16.49 -17.90 8.21
N VAL A 164 15.71 -18.05 9.28
CA VAL A 164 16.28 -18.24 10.61
C VAL A 164 15.63 -19.48 11.19
N SER A 165 16.44 -20.51 11.36
CA SER A 165 16.14 -21.71 12.13
C SER A 165 15.53 -21.36 13.48
N ARG A 166 14.27 -21.76 13.71
CA ARG A 166 13.75 -22.32 14.97
C ARG A 166 12.29 -22.70 14.75
N GLU A 167 12.06 -24.00 14.78
CA GLU A 167 10.76 -24.65 14.92
C GLU A 167 10.14 -24.10 16.22
N GLU A 168 9.27 -23.08 16.12
CA GLU A 168 8.15 -22.74 17.04
C GLU A 168 7.50 -21.35 16.79
N ASP A 169 7.97 -20.50 15.87
CA ASP A 169 7.41 -19.13 15.68
C ASP A 169 7.02 -18.74 14.22
N GLU A 170 6.71 -19.72 13.37
CA GLU A 170 6.52 -19.50 11.91
C GLU A 170 5.13 -18.93 11.54
N GLN A 171 4.12 -19.00 12.41
CA GLN A 171 2.80 -18.38 12.17
C GLN A 171 2.79 -16.85 12.19
N LYS A 172 3.88 -16.20 12.64
CA LYS A 172 3.94 -14.75 12.91
C LYS A 172 4.73 -13.93 11.88
N SER A 173 5.46 -14.53 10.94
CA SER A 173 6.55 -13.85 10.19
C SER A 173 6.15 -12.71 9.23
N GLN A 174 5.02 -12.78 8.50
CA GLN A 174 4.60 -11.65 7.62
C GLN A 174 3.62 -10.68 8.31
N SER A 175 2.90 -11.11 9.34
CA SER A 175 2.26 -10.16 10.28
C SER A 175 3.36 -9.33 10.93
N GLN A 176 4.46 -9.97 11.32
CA GLN A 176 5.69 -9.31 11.73
C GLN A 176 6.25 -8.45 10.58
N SER A 177 6.44 -8.92 9.35
CA SER A 177 6.97 -8.06 8.25
C SER A 177 6.13 -6.81 8.01
N LEU A 178 4.80 -6.93 7.97
CA LEU A 178 3.90 -5.77 7.86
C LEU A 178 3.99 -4.87 9.10
N GLN A 179 4.00 -5.44 10.30
CA GLN A 179 4.15 -4.70 11.56
C GLN A 179 5.52 -4.04 11.70
N ARG A 180 6.59 -4.67 11.21
CA ARG A 180 7.97 -4.16 11.19
C ARG A 180 8.07 -3.00 10.23
N THR A 181 7.53 -3.15 9.02
CA THR A 181 7.39 -2.06 8.05
C THR A 181 6.58 -0.91 8.65
N GLN A 182 5.43 -1.21 9.26
CA GLN A 182 4.59 -0.22 9.93
C GLN A 182 5.34 0.51 11.04
N LYS A 183 6.00 -0.22 11.95
CA LYS A 183 6.77 0.34 13.06
C LYS A 183 7.93 1.19 12.55
N GLY A 184 8.72 0.71 11.59
CA GLY A 184 9.85 1.45 11.02
C GLY A 184 9.42 2.78 10.40
N PHE A 185 8.36 2.78 9.58
CA PHE A 185 7.82 4.03 9.02
C PHE A 185 7.10 4.90 10.05
N GLN A 186 6.47 4.31 11.07
CA GLN A 186 5.86 5.04 12.17
C GLN A 186 6.93 5.82 12.96
N ILE A 187 8.03 5.16 13.33
CA ILE A 187 9.19 5.79 13.97
C ILE A 187 9.71 6.95 13.11
N LEU A 188 9.88 6.71 11.80
CA LEU A 188 10.33 7.76 10.87
C LEU A 188 9.34 8.93 10.75
N SER A 189 8.03 8.68 10.91
CA SER A 189 6.99 9.70 10.84
C SER A 189 6.85 10.55 12.11
N GLU A 190 7.25 10.00 13.26
CA GLU A 190 7.22 10.68 14.55
C GLU A 190 8.45 11.56 14.77
N ARG A 191 9.55 11.28 14.06
CA ARG A 191 10.75 12.12 14.04
C ARG A 191 10.45 13.45 13.36
N ASP A 192 10.53 14.52 14.12
CA ASP A 192 10.30 15.89 13.66
C ASP A 192 11.49 16.46 12.87
N GLY A 193 12.57 15.68 12.71
CA GLY A 193 13.79 16.11 12.06
C GLY A 193 14.60 17.08 12.92
N SER A 194 14.32 17.21 14.23
CA SER A 194 15.08 18.07 15.16
C SER A 194 16.55 17.61 15.32
N GLU A 195 16.77 16.31 15.36
CA GLU A 195 18.07 15.67 15.59
C GLU A 195 18.94 15.55 14.33
N ASP A 196 20.16 15.01 14.49
CA ASP A 196 21.10 14.82 13.39
C ASP A 196 20.66 13.67 12.46
N PRO A 197 20.39 13.91 11.16
CA PRO A 197 19.87 12.88 10.26
C PRO A 197 20.79 11.67 10.05
N GLU A 198 22.10 11.79 10.28
CA GLU A 198 23.03 10.65 10.17
C GLU A 198 22.85 9.64 11.30
N THR A 199 22.50 10.10 12.50
CA THR A 199 22.25 9.22 13.65
C THR A 199 20.76 8.90 13.79
N THR A 200 19.91 9.87 13.45
CA THR A 200 18.46 9.80 13.61
C THR A 200 17.78 10.22 12.30
N PRO A 201 17.74 9.33 11.29
CA PRO A 201 17.13 9.65 10.00
C PRO A 201 15.63 9.94 10.15
N PHE A 202 15.10 10.85 9.33
CA PHE A 202 13.69 11.22 9.34
C PHE A 202 13.16 11.34 7.90
N LEU A 203 11.84 11.37 7.75
CA LEU A 203 11.21 11.55 6.44
C LEU A 203 10.54 12.91 6.33
N GLU A 204 10.85 13.62 5.24
CA GLU A 204 10.23 14.89 4.87
C GLU A 204 9.49 14.74 3.54
N ILE A 205 8.28 15.30 3.48
CA ILE A 205 7.49 15.31 2.26
C ILE A 205 7.76 16.63 1.56
N ALA A 206 8.29 16.55 0.35
CA ALA A 206 8.65 17.69 -0.47
C ALA A 206 7.93 17.68 -1.82
N ASP A 207 7.88 18.85 -2.47
CA ASP A 207 7.50 18.96 -3.87
C ASP A 207 8.59 18.41 -4.80
N GLN A 208 8.31 18.40 -6.11
CA GLN A 208 9.24 17.97 -7.16
C GLN A 208 10.54 18.80 -7.28
N LYS A 209 10.68 19.88 -6.51
CA LYS A 209 11.89 20.72 -6.45
C LYS A 209 12.63 20.55 -5.11
N GLY A 210 12.16 19.65 -4.24
CA GLY A 210 12.72 19.42 -2.91
C GLY A 210 12.28 20.45 -1.87
N ASN A 211 11.23 21.23 -2.12
CA ASN A 211 10.71 22.16 -1.10
C ASN A 211 9.74 21.44 -0.16
N PRO A 212 9.91 21.55 1.17
CA PRO A 212 9.01 20.93 2.13
C PRO A 212 7.55 21.40 1.99
N LEU A 213 6.61 20.45 2.03
CA LEU A 213 5.18 20.74 1.99
C LEU A 213 4.61 20.89 3.40
N LYS A 214 3.79 21.94 3.59
CA LYS A 214 3.05 22.16 4.84
C LYS A 214 1.78 21.30 4.83
N ILE A 215 1.85 20.15 5.50
CA ILE A 215 0.76 19.17 5.61
C ILE A 215 0.41 19.00 7.11
N PRO A 216 -0.87 18.91 7.48
CA PRO A 216 -1.27 18.58 8.85
C PRO A 216 -0.58 17.31 9.37
N GLN A 217 -0.24 17.25 10.65
CA GLN A 217 0.58 16.15 11.20
C GLN A 217 -0.04 14.76 10.98
N ASP A 218 -1.35 14.61 11.22
CA ASP A 218 -2.04 13.32 11.04
C ASP A 218 -2.04 12.87 9.58
N GLU A 219 -2.25 13.81 8.66
CA GLU A 219 -2.20 13.54 7.22
C GLU A 219 -0.77 13.25 6.76
N LYS A 220 0.23 13.95 7.30
CA LYS A 220 1.66 13.68 7.04
C LYS A 220 2.03 12.26 7.49
N LYS A 221 1.63 11.84 8.70
CA LYS A 221 1.88 10.48 9.20
C LYS A 221 1.22 9.42 8.30
N ALA A 222 -0.05 9.62 7.94
CA ALA A 222 -0.76 8.71 7.04
C ALA A 222 -0.08 8.61 5.66
N LEU A 223 0.37 9.74 5.11
CA LEU A 223 1.03 9.80 3.81
C LEU A 223 2.42 9.14 3.83
N ILE A 224 3.21 9.35 4.88
CA ILE A 224 4.50 8.66 5.07
C ILE A 224 4.31 7.15 5.11
N LEU A 225 3.34 6.66 5.89
CA LEU A 225 3.03 5.24 5.94
C LEU A 225 2.56 4.71 4.58
N ALA A 226 1.69 5.44 3.89
CA ALA A 226 1.18 5.05 2.59
C ALA A 226 2.30 4.93 1.53
N MET A 227 3.15 5.94 1.42
CA MET A 227 4.29 5.93 0.51
C MET A 227 5.30 4.86 0.90
N GLY A 228 5.55 4.69 2.20
CA GLY A 228 6.48 3.69 2.70
C GLY A 228 6.08 2.26 2.37
N PHE A 229 4.82 1.90 2.63
CA PHE A 229 4.28 0.61 2.22
C PHE A 229 4.29 0.42 0.69
N HIS A 230 4.07 1.48 -0.08
CA HIS A 230 4.13 1.43 -1.53
C HIS A 230 5.55 1.16 -2.04
N GLU A 231 6.57 1.82 -1.48
CA GLU A 231 7.99 1.55 -1.79
C GLU A 231 8.39 0.11 -1.42
N LYS A 232 8.03 -0.36 -0.21
CA LYS A 232 8.24 -1.76 0.19
C LYS A 232 7.58 -2.74 -0.78
N GLY A 233 6.34 -2.45 -1.18
CA GLY A 233 5.62 -3.22 -2.18
C GLY A 233 6.36 -3.29 -3.52
N ARG A 234 6.88 -2.17 -4.01
CA ARG A 234 7.67 -2.11 -5.27
C ARG A 234 9.01 -2.84 -5.15
N SER A 235 9.72 -2.73 -4.02
CA SER A 235 10.94 -3.50 -3.72
C SER A 235 10.66 -5.01 -3.85
N LEU A 236 9.56 -5.49 -3.26
CA LEU A 236 9.12 -6.90 -3.37
C LEU A 236 8.71 -7.30 -4.79
N MET A 237 8.05 -6.41 -5.55
CA MET A 237 7.72 -6.65 -6.97
C MET A 237 8.98 -6.83 -7.82
N LYS A 238 10.03 -6.01 -7.59
CA LYS A 238 11.33 -6.14 -8.27
C LYS A 238 11.98 -7.51 -7.99
N ARG A 239 11.78 -8.05 -6.79
CA ARG A 239 12.21 -9.40 -6.37
C ARG A 239 11.26 -10.53 -6.82
N ARG A 240 10.23 -10.22 -7.63
CA ARG A 240 9.18 -11.15 -8.09
C ARG A 240 8.34 -11.79 -6.97
N GLN A 241 8.37 -11.23 -5.76
CA GLN A 241 7.60 -11.69 -4.60
C GLN A 241 6.21 -11.04 -4.58
N PHE A 242 5.39 -11.35 -5.60
CA PHE A 242 4.10 -10.67 -5.82
C PHE A 242 3.09 -10.91 -4.70
N ASP A 243 3.14 -12.06 -4.03
CA ASP A 243 2.26 -12.34 -2.89
C ASP A 243 2.52 -11.36 -1.74
N SER A 244 3.78 -11.26 -1.31
CA SER A 244 4.19 -10.32 -0.27
C SER A 244 4.02 -8.86 -0.69
N ALA A 245 4.33 -8.53 -1.95
CA ALA A 245 4.11 -7.19 -2.47
C ALA A 245 2.64 -6.77 -2.34
N LEU A 246 1.70 -7.64 -2.74
CA LEU A 246 0.29 -7.33 -2.71
C LEU A 246 -0.20 -7.00 -1.29
N CYS A 247 0.26 -7.72 -0.27
CA CYS A 247 -0.05 -7.40 1.13
C CYS A 247 0.35 -5.97 1.52
N HIS A 248 1.55 -5.53 1.14
CA HIS A 248 2.05 -4.19 1.45
C HIS A 248 1.32 -3.12 0.65
N LEU A 249 1.06 -3.36 -0.65
CA LEU A 249 0.32 -2.43 -1.50
C LEU A 249 -1.13 -2.23 -1.02
N LEU A 250 -1.80 -3.28 -0.52
CA LEU A 250 -3.14 -3.13 0.06
C LEU A 250 -3.13 -2.35 1.38
N GLN A 251 -2.06 -2.44 2.18
CA GLN A 251 -1.88 -1.57 3.35
C GLN A 251 -1.63 -0.11 2.92
N ALA A 252 -0.82 0.11 1.89
CA ALA A 252 -0.64 1.45 1.31
C ALA A 252 -1.97 2.06 0.88
N ASP A 253 -2.84 1.28 0.22
CA ASP A 253 -4.17 1.74 -0.25
C ASP A 253 -5.07 2.17 0.92
N GLN A 254 -5.01 1.44 2.04
CA GLN A 254 -5.72 1.81 3.26
C GLN A 254 -5.19 3.12 3.86
N HIS A 255 -3.87 3.33 3.91
CA HIS A 255 -3.30 4.57 4.41
C HIS A 255 -3.56 5.77 3.49
N PHE A 256 -3.45 5.60 2.17
CA PHE A 256 -3.84 6.63 1.21
C PHE A 256 -5.30 7.02 1.35
N SER A 257 -6.21 6.07 1.62
CA SER A 257 -7.64 6.36 1.80
C SER A 257 -7.95 7.26 3.02
N ARG A 258 -6.99 7.42 3.94
CA ARG A 258 -7.10 8.34 5.09
C ARG A 258 -6.58 9.76 4.78
N CYS A 259 -5.91 9.95 3.64
CA CYS A 259 -5.42 11.26 3.22
C CYS A 259 -6.55 12.10 2.59
N GLY A 260 -6.43 13.43 2.65
CA GLY A 260 -7.43 14.36 2.12
C GLY A 260 -7.55 14.29 0.60
N SER A 261 -8.78 14.46 0.09
CA SER A 261 -9.09 14.36 -1.34
C SER A 261 -8.37 15.42 -2.21
N ALA A 262 -8.05 16.59 -1.64
CA ALA A 262 -7.31 17.64 -2.33
C ALA A 262 -5.85 17.22 -2.62
N MET A 263 -5.18 16.62 -1.64
CA MET A 263 -3.83 16.08 -1.80
C MET A 263 -3.83 14.93 -2.80
N LEU A 264 -4.70 13.92 -2.60
CA LEU A 264 -4.82 12.75 -3.48
C LEU A 264 -5.20 13.09 -4.93
N GLY A 265 -5.90 14.21 -5.16
CA GLY A 265 -6.29 14.67 -6.48
C GLY A 265 -5.19 15.46 -7.22
N SER A 266 -4.12 15.85 -6.53
CA SER A 266 -3.06 16.71 -7.05
C SER A 266 -1.77 15.98 -7.44
N VAL A 267 -1.60 14.74 -6.94
CA VAL A 267 -0.42 13.90 -7.15
C VAL A 267 -0.80 12.54 -7.74
N ASP A 268 0.11 11.95 -8.51
CA ASP A 268 -0.10 10.68 -9.21
C ASP A 268 0.24 9.45 -8.35
N ASN A 269 0.86 9.59 -7.17
CA ASN A 269 1.29 8.47 -6.33
C ASN A 269 0.18 7.45 -6.07
N TYR A 270 -1.04 7.92 -5.77
CA TYR A 270 -2.18 7.05 -5.54
C TYR A 270 -2.57 6.26 -6.79
N ALA A 271 -2.49 6.88 -7.97
CA ALA A 271 -2.78 6.23 -9.25
C ALA A 271 -1.75 5.15 -9.59
N VAL A 272 -0.47 5.44 -9.35
CA VAL A 272 0.63 4.47 -9.50
C VAL A 272 0.41 3.27 -8.58
N LEU A 273 0.01 3.50 -7.33
CA LEU A 273 -0.34 2.41 -6.42
C LEU A 273 -1.49 1.54 -6.95
N GLN A 274 -2.57 2.16 -7.46
CA GLN A 274 -3.68 1.40 -8.04
C GLN A 274 -3.21 0.53 -9.21
N LEU A 275 -2.31 1.06 -10.04
CA LEU A 275 -1.72 0.35 -11.17
C LEU A 275 -0.87 -0.84 -10.71
N ASP A 276 -0.03 -0.66 -9.68
CA ASP A 276 0.84 -1.70 -9.12
C ASP A 276 0.02 -2.84 -8.47
N ILE A 277 -1.09 -2.51 -7.78
CA ILE A 277 -1.99 -3.53 -7.23
C ILE A 277 -2.57 -4.41 -8.34
N VAL A 278 -3.06 -3.82 -9.42
CA VAL A 278 -3.62 -4.58 -10.55
C VAL A 278 -2.52 -5.38 -11.27
N TRP A 279 -1.29 -4.86 -11.32
CA TRP A 279 -0.14 -5.61 -11.81
C TRP A 279 0.14 -6.85 -10.97
N CYS A 280 0.09 -6.75 -9.64
CA CYS A 280 0.18 -7.90 -8.75
C CYS A 280 -0.97 -8.90 -8.98
N TYR A 281 -2.21 -8.44 -9.16
CA TYR A 281 -3.32 -9.32 -9.54
C TYR A 281 -3.03 -10.07 -10.85
N ARG A 282 -2.38 -9.43 -11.83
CA ARG A 282 -2.00 -10.08 -13.09
C ARG A 282 -0.94 -11.13 -12.85
N ALA A 283 0.11 -10.81 -12.10
CA ALA A 283 1.19 -11.74 -11.80
C ALA A 283 0.69 -13.01 -11.08
N LEU A 284 -0.30 -12.84 -10.19
CA LEU A 284 -0.93 -13.89 -9.40
C LEU A 284 -2.11 -14.59 -10.11
N GLU A 285 -2.40 -14.26 -11.37
CA GLU A 285 -3.55 -14.77 -12.14
C GLU A 285 -4.92 -14.52 -11.49
N ALA A 286 -5.02 -13.49 -10.65
CA ALA A 286 -6.20 -13.14 -9.88
C ALA A 286 -7.11 -12.09 -10.54
N LEU A 287 -6.75 -11.58 -11.73
CA LEU A 287 -7.51 -10.53 -12.42
C LEU A 287 -9.00 -10.85 -12.58
N SER A 288 -9.34 -12.12 -12.82
CA SER A 288 -10.72 -12.58 -13.04
C SER A 288 -11.56 -12.69 -11.76
N CYS A 289 -10.92 -12.62 -10.59
CA CYS A 289 -11.56 -12.82 -9.29
C CYS A 289 -11.87 -11.51 -8.58
N LEU A 290 -11.24 -10.43 -9.00
CA LEU A 290 -11.23 -9.15 -8.30
C LEU A 290 -11.96 -8.12 -9.16
N GLU A 291 -13.27 -8.02 -8.95
CA GLU A 291 -14.13 -7.02 -9.62
C GLU A 291 -13.63 -5.59 -9.38
N ASP A 292 -12.85 -5.37 -8.33
CA ASP A 292 -12.22 -4.09 -8.05
C ASP A 292 -11.09 -3.74 -9.03
N GLY A 293 -10.49 -4.69 -9.75
CA GLY A 293 -9.42 -4.41 -10.73
C GLY A 293 -9.81 -3.37 -11.78
N ARG A 294 -11.05 -3.45 -12.31
CA ARG A 294 -11.60 -2.44 -13.22
C ARG A 294 -11.68 -1.07 -12.55
N SER A 295 -12.25 -1.00 -11.34
CA SER A 295 -12.39 0.25 -10.59
C SER A 295 -11.04 0.89 -10.23
N ARG A 296 -10.00 0.06 -10.01
CA ARG A 296 -8.63 0.50 -9.72
C ARG A 296 -8.00 1.13 -10.95
N LEU A 297 -8.10 0.47 -12.11
CA LEU A 297 -7.59 1.04 -13.37
C LEU A 297 -8.34 2.31 -13.78
N GLN A 298 -9.65 2.38 -13.56
CA GLN A 298 -10.42 3.60 -13.83
C GLN A 298 -9.96 4.76 -12.92
N ARG A 299 -9.80 4.52 -11.62
CA ARG A 299 -9.24 5.52 -10.69
C ARG A 299 -7.84 5.97 -11.09
N ALA A 300 -7.00 5.05 -11.56
CA ALA A 300 -5.66 5.37 -12.04
C ALA A 300 -5.71 6.27 -13.29
N GLU A 301 -6.55 5.92 -14.28
CA GLU A 301 -6.74 6.70 -15.50
C GLU A 301 -7.28 8.10 -15.20
N ASP A 302 -8.36 8.21 -14.42
CA ASP A 302 -8.96 9.50 -14.03
C ASP A 302 -7.95 10.38 -13.28
N CYS A 303 -7.06 9.78 -12.49
CA CYS A 303 -6.02 10.51 -11.79
C CYS A 303 -4.89 10.96 -12.73
N PHE A 304 -4.40 10.08 -13.60
CA PHE A 304 -3.37 10.43 -14.58
C PHE A 304 -3.85 11.52 -15.54
N LEU A 305 -5.09 11.46 -16.03
CA LEU A 305 -5.66 12.50 -16.90
C LEU A 305 -5.77 13.85 -16.17
N ARG A 306 -6.10 13.87 -14.88
CA ARG A 306 -6.12 15.10 -14.07
C ARG A 306 -4.72 15.64 -13.78
N CYS A 307 -3.76 14.76 -13.47
CA CYS A 307 -2.39 15.16 -13.10
C CYS A 307 -1.58 15.60 -14.32
N TYR A 308 -1.71 14.90 -15.45
CA TYR A 308 -0.90 15.11 -16.65
C TYR A 308 -1.62 15.90 -17.74
N GLY A 309 -2.95 15.96 -17.73
CA GLY A 309 -3.77 16.50 -18.81
C GLY A 309 -4.13 15.42 -19.84
N GLU A 310 -5.24 15.59 -20.55
CA GLU A 310 -5.77 14.62 -21.53
C GLU A 310 -4.77 14.25 -22.64
N GLN A 311 -3.94 15.22 -23.04
CA GLN A 311 -2.86 15.08 -24.02
C GLN A 311 -1.48 15.25 -23.37
N GLN A 312 -1.39 15.01 -22.06
CA GLN A 312 -0.17 15.18 -21.27
C GLN A 312 0.39 16.62 -21.30
N GLN A 313 -0.44 17.61 -21.68
CA GLN A 313 -0.04 18.99 -21.85
C GLN A 313 0.45 19.63 -20.55
N ARG A 314 -0.12 19.24 -19.40
CA ARG A 314 0.30 19.74 -18.09
C ARG A 314 1.66 19.15 -17.71
N LEU A 315 1.89 17.87 -18.00
CA LEU A 315 3.18 17.24 -17.79
C LEU A 315 4.27 17.91 -18.64
N LEU A 316 3.99 18.16 -19.92
CA LEU A 316 4.90 18.88 -20.82
C LEU A 316 5.21 20.29 -20.31
N MET A 317 4.21 21.04 -19.84
CA MET A 317 4.43 22.37 -19.26
C MET A 317 5.28 22.35 -17.99
N ILE A 318 5.16 21.31 -17.17
CA ILE A 318 5.85 21.24 -15.87
C ILE A 318 7.27 20.69 -16.02
N LYS A 319 7.46 19.63 -16.79
CA LYS A 319 8.74 18.89 -16.89
C LYS A 319 9.49 19.10 -18.20
N GLY A 320 8.86 19.72 -19.21
CA GLY A 320 9.44 19.93 -20.54
C GLY A 320 9.53 18.67 -21.41
N ASN A 321 9.15 17.51 -20.88
CA ASN A 321 9.06 16.24 -21.59
C ASN A 321 7.91 15.40 -21.01
N THR A 322 7.44 14.41 -21.77
CA THR A 322 6.36 13.50 -21.37
C THR A 322 6.76 12.02 -21.41
N GLY A 323 7.87 11.70 -22.09
CA GLY A 323 8.19 10.32 -22.47
C GLY A 323 8.50 9.37 -21.31
N ARG A 324 8.67 9.85 -20.07
CA ARG A 324 8.94 8.94 -18.94
C ARG A 324 7.66 8.43 -18.30
N GLU A 325 6.70 9.31 -18.08
CA GLU A 325 5.40 8.99 -17.51
C GLU A 325 4.51 8.24 -18.51
N GLU A 326 4.79 8.33 -19.81
CA GLU A 326 4.16 7.50 -20.85
C GLU A 326 4.27 5.98 -20.58
N VAL A 327 5.31 5.55 -19.85
CA VAL A 327 5.47 4.15 -19.41
C VAL A 327 4.30 3.73 -18.48
N LEU A 328 3.77 4.64 -17.67
CA LEU A 328 2.60 4.38 -16.82
C LEU A 328 1.33 4.17 -17.66
N PHE A 329 1.16 4.98 -18.70
CA PHE A 329 0.04 4.83 -19.64
C PHE A 329 0.14 3.54 -20.45
N LEU A 330 1.35 3.13 -20.87
CA LEU A 330 1.58 1.84 -21.52
C LEU A 330 1.08 0.71 -20.62
N ARG A 331 1.51 0.67 -19.36
CA ARG A 331 1.09 -0.37 -18.41
C ARG A 331 -0.42 -0.30 -18.11
N LEU A 332 -0.98 0.91 -17.96
CA LEU A 332 -2.43 1.12 -17.79
C LEU A 332 -3.23 0.52 -18.94
N TYR A 333 -2.94 0.93 -20.19
CA TYR A 333 -3.67 0.46 -21.37
C TYR A 333 -3.47 -1.05 -21.61
N LEU A 334 -2.30 -1.59 -21.25
CA LEU A 334 -2.05 -3.03 -21.33
C LEU A 334 -2.91 -3.82 -20.36
N LEU A 335 -3.03 -3.36 -19.11
CA LEU A 335 -3.91 -3.99 -18.12
C LEU A 335 -5.39 -3.82 -18.46
N GLN A 336 -5.80 -2.66 -19.00
CA GLN A 336 -7.16 -2.44 -19.48
C GLN A 336 -7.50 -3.31 -20.70
N SER A 337 -6.54 -3.50 -21.61
CA SER A 337 -6.67 -4.39 -22.77
C SER A 337 -6.85 -5.84 -22.30
N LEU A 338 -6.04 -6.28 -21.33
CA LEU A 338 -6.16 -7.60 -20.72
C LEU A 338 -7.53 -7.80 -20.05
N LEU A 339 -8.02 -6.83 -19.27
CA LEU A 339 -9.36 -6.91 -18.67
C LEU A 339 -10.45 -6.99 -19.73
N SER A 340 -10.41 -6.11 -20.75
CA SER A 340 -11.37 -6.12 -21.85
C SER A 340 -11.40 -7.47 -22.57
N PHE A 341 -10.23 -8.09 -22.74
CA PHE A 341 -10.13 -9.44 -23.29
C PHE A 341 -10.76 -10.46 -22.34
N LEU A 342 -10.45 -10.46 -21.04
CA LEU A 342 -11.04 -11.41 -20.09
C LEU A 342 -12.57 -11.30 -20.00
N GLU A 343 -13.13 -10.13 -20.27
CA GLU A 343 -14.58 -9.85 -20.32
C GLU A 343 -15.26 -10.22 -21.65
N GLY A 344 -14.48 -10.71 -22.62
CA GLY A 344 -14.98 -11.11 -23.93
C GLY A 344 -15.13 -9.97 -24.93
N ASN A 345 -14.65 -8.76 -24.62
CA ASN A 345 -14.69 -7.60 -25.51
C ASN A 345 -13.38 -7.47 -26.32
N ASP A 346 -13.19 -8.37 -27.29
CA ASP A 346 -11.99 -8.39 -28.12
C ASP A 346 -11.79 -7.11 -28.93
N ARG A 347 -12.88 -6.43 -29.32
CA ARG A 347 -12.80 -5.18 -30.09
C ARG A 347 -12.11 -4.10 -29.27
N GLN A 348 -12.56 -3.89 -28.04
CA GLN A 348 -11.95 -2.91 -27.14
C GLN A 348 -10.53 -3.33 -26.74
N ALA A 349 -10.31 -4.63 -26.50
CA ALA A 349 -8.98 -5.15 -26.22
C ALA A 349 -7.99 -4.82 -27.35
N ARG A 350 -8.36 -5.04 -28.63
CA ARG A 350 -7.52 -4.68 -29.79
C ARG A 350 -7.24 -3.19 -29.89
N VAL A 351 -8.26 -2.34 -29.68
CA VAL A 351 -8.08 -0.88 -29.72
C VAL A 351 -7.08 -0.41 -28.66
N LEU A 352 -7.19 -0.93 -27.43
CA LEU A 352 -6.26 -0.61 -26.35
C LEU A 352 -4.87 -1.20 -26.61
N LEU A 353 -4.78 -2.42 -27.15
CA LEU A 353 -3.51 -3.06 -27.48
C LEU A 353 -2.75 -2.30 -28.56
N ALA A 354 -3.45 -1.77 -29.57
CA ALA A 354 -2.82 -0.94 -30.59
C ALA A 354 -2.19 0.33 -30.00
N LYS A 355 -2.83 0.96 -29.00
CA LYS A 355 -2.24 2.09 -28.26
C LYS A 355 -1.00 1.67 -27.47
N VAL A 356 -1.04 0.48 -26.87
CA VAL A 356 0.11 -0.09 -26.13
C VAL A 356 1.28 -0.35 -27.08
N GLU A 357 1.02 -0.88 -28.27
CA GLU A 357 2.05 -1.14 -29.27
C GLU A 357 2.72 0.14 -29.77
N ASP A 358 1.95 1.20 -30.03
CA ASP A 358 2.48 2.52 -30.39
C ASP A 358 3.40 3.07 -29.28
N LEU A 359 2.92 3.06 -28.04
CA LEU A 359 3.71 3.48 -26.88
C LEU A 359 4.95 2.61 -26.71
N TYR A 360 4.83 1.29 -26.85
CA TYR A 360 5.94 0.36 -26.70
C TYR A 360 7.04 0.63 -27.73
N GLY A 361 6.68 0.86 -28.99
CA GLY A 361 7.64 1.20 -30.05
C GLY A 361 8.41 2.51 -29.79
N ARG A 362 7.82 3.46 -29.05
CA ARG A 362 8.47 4.73 -28.69
C ARG A 362 9.28 4.65 -27.39
N LEU A 363 8.89 3.79 -26.45
CA LEU A 363 9.44 3.74 -25.09
C LEU A 363 10.53 2.69 -24.88
N VAL A 364 10.62 1.71 -25.77
CA VAL A 364 11.73 0.75 -25.78
C VAL A 364 13.01 1.49 -26.19
N PRO A 365 14.04 1.50 -25.32
CA PRO A 365 15.31 2.12 -25.67
C PRO A 365 16.01 1.34 -26.79
N ASP A 366 16.64 2.08 -27.69
CA ASP A 366 17.53 1.50 -28.69
C ASP A 366 18.81 0.98 -28.03
N SER A 367 19.16 -0.29 -28.29
CA SER A 367 20.30 -0.96 -27.65
C SER A 367 21.63 -0.29 -27.95
N GLU A 368 21.84 0.15 -29.20
CA GLU A 368 23.11 0.77 -29.60
C GLU A 368 23.27 2.15 -28.94
N LYS A 369 22.19 2.92 -28.84
CA LYS A 369 22.20 4.22 -28.14
C LYS A 369 22.38 4.05 -26.64
N MET A 370 21.80 3.01 -26.04
CA MET A 370 22.03 2.65 -24.64
C MET A 370 23.52 2.36 -24.41
N ASP A 371 24.13 1.50 -25.22
CA ASP A 371 25.56 1.15 -25.10
C ASP A 371 26.47 2.38 -25.22
N GLN A 372 26.16 3.29 -26.15
CA GLN A 372 26.90 4.55 -26.29
C GLN A 372 26.82 5.42 -25.03
N LEU A 373 25.64 5.55 -24.41
CA LEU A 373 25.48 6.30 -23.15
C LEU A 373 26.18 5.62 -21.97
N LEU A 374 26.18 4.28 -21.92
CA LEU A 374 26.92 3.51 -20.92
C LEU A 374 28.44 3.75 -21.04
N VAL A 375 28.97 3.78 -22.28
CA VAL A 375 30.39 4.09 -22.55
C VAL A 375 30.76 5.51 -22.08
N LEU A 376 29.82 6.46 -22.11
CA LEU A 376 30.01 7.81 -21.55
C LEU A 376 30.00 7.85 -20.01
N GLY A 377 29.79 6.71 -19.34
CA GLY A 377 29.77 6.60 -17.87
C GLY A 377 28.41 6.89 -17.23
N PHE A 378 27.33 6.85 -18.02
CA PHE A 378 25.96 6.88 -17.48
C PHE A 378 25.54 5.49 -17.01
N SER A 379 24.70 5.43 -15.97
CA SER A 379 24.09 4.18 -15.54
C SER A 379 23.01 3.74 -16.54
N GLU A 380 22.69 2.44 -16.57
CA GLU A 380 21.65 1.90 -17.46
C GLU A 380 20.30 2.61 -17.26
N ARG A 381 19.95 2.87 -16.00
CA ARG A 381 18.77 3.64 -15.63
C ARG A 381 18.78 5.06 -16.20
N GLU A 382 19.88 5.79 -16.02
CA GLU A 382 20.00 7.17 -16.52
C GLU A 382 19.88 7.19 -18.05
N ALA A 383 20.55 6.27 -18.73
CA ALA A 383 20.46 6.11 -20.17
C ALA A 383 19.01 5.84 -20.61
N ARG A 384 18.33 4.90 -19.95
CA ARG A 384 16.94 4.53 -20.24
C ARG A 384 15.97 5.70 -20.06
N LEU A 385 16.02 6.36 -18.91
CA LEU A 385 15.15 7.50 -18.61
C LEU A 385 15.50 8.74 -19.45
N GLY A 386 16.78 8.94 -19.78
CA GLY A 386 17.26 10.01 -20.64
C GLY A 386 16.75 9.87 -22.07
N LEU A 387 16.92 8.68 -22.66
CA LEU A 387 16.44 8.38 -24.01
C LEU A 387 14.91 8.49 -24.11
N ARG A 388 14.17 7.99 -23.11
CA ARG A 388 12.69 8.15 -23.07
C ARG A 388 12.26 9.60 -23.04
N ALA A 389 12.88 10.42 -22.20
CA ALA A 389 12.55 11.86 -22.13
C ALA A 389 12.86 12.61 -23.44
N CYS A 390 13.87 12.15 -24.18
CA CYS A 390 14.33 12.83 -25.40
C CYS A 390 13.85 12.16 -26.69
N GLY A 391 12.86 11.25 -26.62
CA GLY A 391 12.33 10.55 -27.80
C GLY A 391 13.39 9.74 -28.56
N GLY A 392 14.41 9.25 -27.87
CA GLY A 392 15.51 8.48 -28.45
C GLY A 392 16.64 9.30 -29.06
N ASP A 393 16.67 10.62 -28.89
CA ASP A 393 17.84 11.44 -29.26
C ASP A 393 18.97 11.25 -28.24
N LEU A 394 20.10 10.72 -28.72
CA LEU A 394 21.28 10.42 -27.90
C LEU A 394 21.97 11.67 -27.36
N GLN A 395 22.09 12.73 -28.16
CA GLN A 395 22.79 13.94 -27.74
C GLN A 395 21.96 14.72 -26.72
N ALA A 396 20.66 14.87 -26.99
CA ALA A 396 19.75 15.48 -26.05
C ALA A 396 19.68 14.70 -24.72
N ALA A 397 19.69 13.35 -24.79
CA ALA A 397 19.73 12.51 -23.61
C ALA A 397 21.01 12.70 -22.79
N ALA A 398 22.19 12.72 -23.43
CA ALA A 398 23.47 12.93 -22.73
C ALA A 398 23.49 14.28 -22.00
N VAL A 399 23.04 15.36 -22.66
CA VAL A 399 22.94 16.69 -22.05
C VAL A 399 21.96 16.69 -20.88
N LEU A 400 20.77 16.11 -21.06
CA LEU A 400 19.75 16.04 -20.02
C LEU A 400 20.24 15.27 -18.77
N ILE A 401 20.91 14.13 -18.97
CA ILE A 401 21.45 13.33 -17.87
C ILE A 401 22.53 14.11 -17.12
N SER A 402 23.41 14.80 -17.85
CA SER A 402 24.51 15.59 -17.28
C SER A 402 23.99 16.75 -16.43
N ASN A 403 23.02 17.52 -16.95
CA ASN A 403 22.39 18.61 -16.22
C ASN A 403 21.71 18.12 -14.93
N ARG A 404 21.06 16.96 -14.97
CA ARG A 404 20.40 16.36 -13.79
C ARG A 404 21.38 15.88 -12.72
N ARG A 405 22.53 15.34 -13.13
CA ARG A 405 23.61 15.02 -12.18
C ARG A 405 24.08 16.28 -11.47
N GLN A 406 24.31 17.35 -12.22
CA GLN A 406 24.70 18.64 -11.66
C GLN A 406 23.63 19.24 -10.73
N GLU A 407 22.36 19.25 -11.14
CA GLU A 407 21.25 19.71 -10.30
C GLU A 407 21.16 18.91 -8.98
N ARG A 408 21.34 17.59 -9.04
CA ARG A 408 21.35 16.73 -7.86
C ARG A 408 22.55 17.00 -6.96
N GLU A 409 23.73 17.18 -7.53
CA GLU A 409 24.94 17.54 -6.78
C GLU A 409 24.77 18.91 -6.07
N ASP A 410 24.23 19.91 -6.77
CA ASP A 410 23.93 21.22 -6.21
C ASP A 410 22.90 21.15 -5.08
N GLN A 411 21.85 20.33 -5.24
CA GLN A 411 20.86 20.09 -4.19
C GLN A 411 21.49 19.43 -2.97
N GLN A 412 22.29 18.38 -3.17
CA GLN A 412 23.00 17.69 -2.08
C GLN A 412 23.98 18.63 -1.37
N GLN A 413 24.67 19.51 -2.10
CA GLN A 413 25.56 20.51 -1.51
C GLN A 413 24.78 21.53 -0.67
N LYS A 414 23.65 22.04 -1.18
CA LYS A 414 22.78 22.97 -0.44
C LYS A 414 22.21 22.32 0.82
N GLU A 415 21.79 21.07 0.75
CA GLU A 415 21.30 20.32 1.91
C GLU A 415 22.40 20.10 2.94
N ARG A 416 23.60 19.67 2.53
CA ARG A 416 24.77 19.53 3.40
C ARG A 416 25.14 20.86 4.08
N GLN A 417 25.10 21.97 3.34
CA GLN A 417 25.36 23.29 3.88
C GLN A 417 24.31 23.70 4.91
N ARG A 418 23.01 23.53 4.60
CA ARG A 418 21.91 23.77 5.55
C ARG A 418 22.07 22.96 6.83
N ARG A 419 22.41 21.68 6.70
CA ARG A 419 22.68 20.79 7.85
C ARG A 419 23.85 21.28 8.68
N ARG A 420 24.96 21.67 8.04
CA ARG A 420 26.14 22.21 8.73
C ARG A 420 25.79 23.47 9.53
N THR A 421 25.15 24.46 8.91
CA THR A 421 24.75 25.70 9.57
C THR A 421 23.85 25.41 10.77
N ARG A 422 22.87 24.52 10.61
CA ARG A 422 21.99 24.11 11.69
C ARG A 422 22.75 23.49 12.88
N MET A 423 23.73 22.63 12.62
CA MET A 423 24.54 22.03 13.67
C MET A 423 25.39 23.06 14.41
N GLU A 424 25.96 24.03 13.68
CA GLU A 424 26.69 25.16 14.27
C GLU A 424 25.76 26.00 15.18
N ASP A 425 24.52 26.23 14.76
CA ASP A 425 23.52 26.96 15.55
C ASP A 425 23.06 26.19 16.79
N VAL A 426 22.89 24.86 16.69
CA VAL A 426 22.64 24.00 17.87
C VAL A 426 23.81 24.07 18.85
N SER A 427 25.06 24.00 18.35
CA SER A 427 26.25 24.12 19.20
C SER A 427 26.31 25.46 19.94
N ARG A 428 25.96 26.58 19.28
CA ARG A 428 25.87 27.89 19.92
C ARG A 428 24.88 27.91 21.08
N LEU A 429 23.70 27.31 20.92
CA LEU A 429 22.71 27.23 21.99
C LEU A 429 23.17 26.30 23.13
N VAL A 430 23.91 25.24 22.82
CA VAL A 430 24.51 24.37 23.85
C VAL A 430 25.60 25.10 24.65
N GLU A 431 26.41 25.92 24.00
CA GLU A 431 27.41 26.78 24.67
C GLU A 431 26.75 27.79 25.63
N LEU A 432 25.51 28.21 25.36
CA LEU A 432 24.70 29.03 26.27
C LEU A 432 24.12 28.27 27.47
N GLY A 433 24.36 26.95 27.56
CA GLY A 433 23.97 26.10 28.68
C GLY A 433 22.66 25.33 28.49
N PHE A 434 22.05 25.39 27.30
CA PHE A 434 20.87 24.59 26.99
C PHE A 434 21.24 23.15 26.65
N SER A 435 20.33 22.20 26.91
CA SER A 435 20.54 20.82 26.48
C SER A 435 20.56 20.74 24.95
N ARG A 436 21.35 19.81 24.40
CA ARG A 436 21.45 19.63 22.94
C ARG A 436 20.11 19.31 22.28
N THR A 437 19.27 18.54 22.96
CA THR A 437 17.93 18.15 22.50
C THR A 437 16.97 19.32 22.52
N ASP A 438 16.99 20.16 23.57
CA ASP A 438 16.14 21.34 23.63
C ASP A 438 16.56 22.39 22.62
N ALA A 439 17.86 22.64 22.48
CA ALA A 439 18.44 23.52 21.47
C ALA A 439 18.01 23.11 20.05
N ALA A 440 18.13 21.82 19.73
CA ALA A 440 17.73 21.27 18.44
C ALA A 440 16.23 21.43 18.14
N ARG A 441 15.36 21.16 19.14
CA ARG A 441 13.91 21.32 19.02
C ARG A 441 13.48 22.79 18.91
N ALA A 442 14.08 23.67 19.71
CA ALA A 442 13.80 25.10 19.66
C ALA A 442 14.22 25.72 18.33
N LEU A 443 15.39 25.34 17.81
CA LEU A 443 15.87 25.79 16.51
C LEU A 443 14.98 25.29 15.37
N HIS A 444 14.50 24.05 15.45
CA HIS A 444 13.53 23.51 14.50
C HIS A 444 12.21 24.30 14.51
N ARG A 445 11.66 24.61 15.69
CA ARG A 445 10.45 25.44 15.84
C ARG A 445 10.66 26.88 15.33
N ALA A 446 11.87 27.40 15.53
CA ALA A 446 12.27 28.73 15.06
C ALA A 446 12.64 28.79 13.58
N GLN A 447 12.54 27.68 12.84
CA GLN A 447 12.91 27.58 11.42
C GLN A 447 14.36 28.02 11.13
N GLY A 448 15.28 27.71 12.05
CA GLY A 448 16.70 28.06 11.93
C GLY A 448 17.08 29.45 12.43
N ASP A 449 16.16 30.18 13.06
CA ASP A 449 16.44 31.49 13.67
C ASP A 449 16.93 31.31 15.13
N VAL A 450 18.21 31.59 15.37
CA VAL A 450 18.86 31.39 16.69
C VAL A 450 18.28 32.30 17.77
N ASP A 451 17.90 33.53 17.43
CA ASP A 451 17.36 34.49 18.40
C ASP A 451 15.96 34.06 18.84
N LYS A 452 15.12 33.66 17.89
CA LYS A 452 13.81 33.09 18.19
C LYS A 452 13.91 31.77 18.95
N ALA A 453 14.87 30.91 18.61
CA ALA A 453 15.12 29.66 19.33
C ALA A 453 15.52 29.93 20.79
N SER A 454 16.41 30.90 21.02
CA SER A 454 16.81 31.33 22.35
C SER A 454 15.62 31.85 23.16
N ALA A 455 14.74 32.65 22.54
CA ALA A 455 13.52 33.14 23.18
C ALA A 455 12.58 31.99 23.59
N ILE A 456 12.37 31.00 22.71
CA ILE A 456 11.56 29.81 23.02
C ILE A 456 12.13 29.04 24.21
N LEU A 457 13.46 28.84 24.24
CA LEU A 457 14.14 28.13 25.32
C LEU A 457 13.99 28.84 26.67
N LEU A 458 14.19 30.16 26.68
CA LEU A 458 14.06 30.98 27.87
C LEU A 458 12.62 30.98 28.41
N ASP A 459 11.61 31.06 27.54
CA ASP A 459 10.21 31.04 27.95
C ASP A 459 9.82 29.69 28.56
N SER A 460 10.26 28.57 27.95
CA SER A 460 10.03 27.24 28.51
C SER A 460 10.72 27.01 29.86
N SER A 461 11.89 27.62 30.08
CA SER A 461 12.60 27.54 31.37
C SER A 461 11.90 28.29 32.50
N GLN A 462 11.13 29.35 32.19
CA GLN A 462 10.34 30.09 33.18
C GLN A 462 9.09 29.33 33.62
N THR A 463 8.44 28.58 32.71
CA THR A 463 7.33 27.67 33.07
C THR A 463 7.77 26.52 33.98
N SER A 464 8.94 25.91 33.76
CA SER A 464 9.45 24.85 34.65
C SER A 464 9.93 25.35 36.02
N GLN A 465 10.21 26.66 36.16
CA GLN A 465 10.49 27.26 37.47
C GLN A 465 9.22 27.52 38.31
N GLN A 466 8.02 27.44 37.73
CA GLN A 466 6.75 27.51 38.49
C GLN A 466 6.39 26.20 39.19
N ASP A 467 6.99 25.06 38.81
CA ASP A 467 6.88 23.77 39.50
C ASP A 467 7.87 23.62 40.68
N ALA A 468 8.80 24.56 40.84
CA ALA A 468 9.67 24.61 42.01
C ALA A 468 8.93 25.29 43.18
N VAL A 469 8.53 24.49 44.17
CA VAL A 469 7.85 24.94 45.39
C VAL A 469 8.55 26.18 45.99
N CYS A 470 7.85 27.32 46.07
CA CYS A 470 8.42 28.55 46.60
C CYS A 470 8.87 28.37 48.07
N PRO A 471 10.14 28.65 48.42
CA PRO A 471 10.68 28.37 49.75
C PRO A 471 9.95 29.13 50.88
N GLU A 472 9.45 30.34 50.60
CA GLU A 472 8.67 31.16 51.54
C GLU A 472 7.34 30.50 51.94
N LYS A 473 6.71 29.76 51.02
CA LYS A 473 5.46 29.03 51.26
C LYS A 473 5.69 27.77 52.10
N VAL A 474 6.84 27.12 51.90
CA VAL A 474 7.29 26.00 52.75
C VAL A 474 7.53 26.50 54.18
N GLU A 475 8.18 27.66 54.35
CA GLU A 475 8.39 28.27 55.66
C GLU A 475 7.09 28.63 56.39
N GLN A 476 6.06 29.07 55.67
CA GLN A 476 4.72 29.29 56.26
C GLN A 476 4.12 28.00 56.83
N LEU A 477 4.22 26.87 56.12
CA LEU A 477 3.74 25.58 56.63
C LEU A 477 4.60 25.05 57.79
N LEU A 478 5.92 25.30 57.77
CA LEU A 478 6.81 24.99 58.88
C LEU A 478 6.45 25.79 60.15
N TYR A 479 6.11 27.08 59.99
CA TYR A 479 5.68 27.94 61.10
C TYR A 479 4.35 27.48 61.72
N LEU A 480 3.48 26.86 60.93
CA LEU A 480 2.24 26.23 61.39
C LEU A 480 2.46 24.87 62.09
N GLY A 481 3.71 24.41 62.21
CA GLY A 481 4.10 23.20 62.94
C GLY A 481 4.23 21.94 62.09
N PHE A 482 4.10 22.03 60.77
CA PHE A 482 4.29 20.88 59.87
C PHE A 482 5.77 20.63 59.58
N GLN A 483 6.13 19.38 59.26
CA GLN A 483 7.50 19.03 58.92
C GLN A 483 7.82 19.38 57.46
N ARG A 484 9.10 19.65 57.17
CA ARG A 484 9.55 20.16 55.87
C ARG A 484 9.20 19.24 54.70
N ALA A 485 9.49 17.95 54.83
CA ALA A 485 9.26 16.96 53.77
C ALA A 485 7.77 16.83 53.39
N PRO A 486 6.82 16.63 54.33
CA PRO A 486 5.39 16.60 53.99
C PRO A 486 4.84 17.96 53.53
N ALA A 487 5.38 19.09 54.03
CA ALA A 487 4.98 20.42 53.56
C ALA A 487 5.37 20.69 52.09
N GLU A 488 6.59 20.32 51.69
CA GLU A 488 7.05 20.41 50.31
C GLU A 488 6.21 19.49 49.39
N ALA A 489 5.91 18.26 49.85
CA ALA A 489 5.05 17.33 49.11
C ALA A 489 3.60 17.82 48.96
N ALA A 490 3.00 18.35 50.04
CA ALA A 490 1.63 18.89 50.01
C ALA A 490 1.52 20.10 49.07
N LEU A 491 2.54 20.97 49.05
CA LEU A 491 2.59 22.12 48.15
C LEU A 491 2.76 21.69 46.69
N ARG A 492 3.51 20.61 46.41
CA ARG A 492 3.58 20.03 45.05
C ARG A 492 2.21 19.50 44.61
N LEU A 493 1.53 18.76 45.48
CA LEU A 493 0.20 18.20 45.18
C LEU A 493 -0.89 19.27 45.06
N SER A 494 -0.72 20.41 45.73
CA SER A 494 -1.69 21.52 45.74
C SER A 494 -1.32 22.64 44.77
N GLY A 495 -0.38 22.43 43.84
CA GLY A 495 0.02 23.43 42.85
C GLY A 495 0.56 24.73 43.46
N GLY A 496 1.16 24.66 44.65
CA GLY A 496 1.72 25.81 45.37
C GLY A 496 0.70 26.68 46.13
N ASP A 497 -0.54 26.23 46.32
CA ASP A 497 -1.50 26.90 47.20
C ASP A 497 -1.34 26.47 48.67
N VAL A 498 -1.13 27.44 49.56
CA VAL A 498 -0.81 27.19 50.99
C VAL A 498 -2.05 26.75 51.76
N GLN A 499 -3.24 27.27 51.42
CA GLN A 499 -4.47 26.92 52.14
C GLN A 499 -4.86 25.47 51.84
N SER A 500 -4.87 25.09 50.57
CA SER A 500 -5.13 23.72 50.14
C SER A 500 -4.09 22.74 50.67
N ALA A 501 -2.80 23.10 50.64
CA ALA A 501 -1.73 22.27 51.21
C ALA A 501 -1.85 22.11 52.74
N THR A 502 -2.26 23.16 53.46
CA THR A 502 -2.50 23.10 54.91
C THR A 502 -3.66 22.16 55.22
N GLN A 503 -4.76 22.26 54.46
CA GLN A 503 -5.94 21.43 54.65
C GLN A 503 -5.64 19.95 54.37
N LEU A 504 -4.90 19.67 53.30
CA LEU A 504 -4.44 18.32 52.93
C LEU A 504 -3.51 17.73 54.01
N LEU A 505 -2.66 18.55 54.63
CA LEU A 505 -1.82 18.12 55.76
C LEU A 505 -2.61 17.90 57.05
N LEU A 506 -3.62 18.73 57.35
CA LEU A 506 -4.48 18.55 58.52
C LEU A 506 -5.32 17.28 58.42
N ASP A 507 -5.91 17.02 57.25
CA ASP A 507 -6.75 15.85 56.99
C ASP A 507 -5.94 14.53 57.11
N ASN A 508 -4.63 14.59 56.82
CA ASN A 508 -3.71 13.45 56.91
C ASN A 508 -2.80 13.49 58.16
N GLN A 509 -3.16 14.27 59.18
CA GLN A 509 -2.43 14.35 60.47
C GLN A 509 -0.92 14.66 60.32
N GLY A 510 -0.54 15.43 59.30
CA GLY A 510 0.85 15.84 59.04
C GLY A 510 1.75 14.81 58.37
N VAL A 511 1.21 13.64 57.97
CA VAL A 511 1.97 12.58 57.29
C VAL A 511 1.24 12.16 56.01
N LEU A 512 1.86 12.43 54.86
CA LEU A 512 1.31 12.01 53.57
C LEU A 512 1.76 10.58 53.26
N SER A 513 0.80 9.67 53.05
CA SER A 513 1.09 8.29 52.65
C SER A 513 1.73 8.24 51.25
N PRO A 514 2.64 7.27 50.99
CA PRO A 514 3.30 7.13 49.70
C PRO A 514 2.35 6.88 48.52
N ASP A 515 1.12 6.40 48.78
CA ASP A 515 0.08 6.23 47.76
C ASP A 515 -0.45 7.57 47.20
N LEU A 516 -0.38 8.68 47.95
CA LEU A 516 -0.79 10.02 47.49
C LEU A 516 0.31 10.75 46.70
N LEU A 517 1.55 10.24 46.72
CA LEU A 517 2.68 10.77 45.97
C LEU A 517 2.79 10.17 44.56
N SER A 518 1.87 9.26 44.21
CA SER A 518 1.74 8.70 42.86
C SER A 518 0.75 9.55 42.05
N PRO A 519 1.00 9.81 40.75
CA PRO A 519 0.09 10.61 39.94
C PRO A 519 -1.30 9.95 39.89
N PRO A 520 -2.40 10.73 39.89
CA PRO A 520 -3.74 10.17 39.91
C PRO A 520 -4.02 9.40 38.61
N SER A 521 -4.02 8.07 38.70
CA SER A 521 -4.64 7.20 37.69
C SER A 521 -6.15 7.29 37.87
N THR A 522 -6.83 8.07 37.04
CA THR A 522 -8.30 8.08 36.99
C THR A 522 -8.81 6.75 36.47
N SER A 523 -9.30 5.91 37.37
CA SER A 523 -10.08 4.72 37.06
C SER A 523 -11.54 5.09 36.84
N SER A 524 -11.96 5.12 35.57
CA SER A 524 -13.35 4.88 35.19
C SER A 524 -13.38 3.77 34.14
N SER A 525 -14.00 2.66 34.50
CA SER A 525 -14.16 1.43 33.73
C SER A 525 -14.78 1.66 32.35
N SER A 526 -13.99 1.46 31.29
CA SER A 526 -14.47 0.91 30.01
C SER A 526 -13.27 0.38 29.21
N SER A 527 -13.39 -0.84 28.73
CA SER A 527 -12.39 -1.57 27.95
C SER A 527 -12.19 -0.96 26.56
N SER A 528 -11.02 -0.40 26.28
CA SER A 528 -10.48 -0.15 24.92
C SER A 528 -8.97 0.16 25.05
N PRO A 529 -8.08 -0.40 24.19
CA PRO A 529 -6.67 -0.05 24.22
C PRO A 529 -6.46 1.24 23.41
N SER A 530 -6.15 2.34 24.09
CA SER A 530 -5.70 3.56 23.43
C SER A 530 -4.42 4.05 24.07
N SER A 531 -3.49 4.39 23.20
CA SER A 531 -2.10 4.81 23.43
C SER A 531 -1.97 5.95 24.42
N GLU A 532 -0.98 5.85 25.32
CA GLU A 532 -0.42 7.01 26.00
C GLU A 532 0.91 7.39 25.36
N GLU A 533 0.98 8.67 24.98
CA GLU A 533 2.20 9.38 24.68
C GLU A 533 3.01 9.59 25.96
N ALA A 534 4.25 9.14 25.95
CA ALA A 534 5.31 9.68 26.79
C ALA A 534 6.55 9.83 25.91
N GLY A 535 6.91 11.07 25.63
CA GLY A 535 8.10 11.44 24.87
C GLY A 535 9.37 11.08 25.66
N THR A 536 9.93 9.93 25.33
CA THR A 536 11.33 9.57 25.61
C THR A 536 11.93 9.01 24.34
N SER A 537 12.70 9.83 23.64
CA SER A 537 13.56 9.42 22.52
C SER A 537 14.79 8.68 23.05
N SER A 538 14.57 7.51 23.66
CA SER A 538 15.58 6.47 23.70
C SER A 538 15.23 5.48 22.60
N THR A 539 15.73 5.71 21.38
CA THR A 539 15.61 4.73 20.29
C THR A 539 16.24 3.43 20.76
N SER A 540 15.43 2.39 20.94
CA SER A 540 15.97 1.07 21.26
C SER A 540 16.86 0.58 20.11
N PRO A 541 17.82 -0.34 20.36
CA PRO A 541 18.57 -0.98 19.28
C PRO A 541 17.63 -1.67 18.27
N GLU A 542 16.48 -2.15 18.72
CA GLU A 542 15.44 -2.74 17.86
C GLU A 542 14.80 -1.68 16.94
N ASP A 543 14.46 -0.50 17.44
CA ASP A 543 13.91 0.60 16.63
C ASP A 543 14.88 1.05 15.54
N SER A 544 16.18 1.08 15.88
CA SER A 544 17.23 1.43 14.92
C SER A 544 17.36 0.40 13.80
N GLN A 545 17.22 -0.89 14.12
CA GLN A 545 17.19 -1.97 13.13
C GLN A 545 15.97 -1.87 12.20
N LEU A 546 14.78 -1.60 12.76
CA LEU A 546 13.55 -1.44 11.97
C LEU A 546 13.63 -0.28 11.00
N VAL A 547 14.19 0.85 11.46
CA VAL A 547 14.39 2.02 10.59
C VAL A 547 15.37 1.70 9.47
N ASN A 548 16.48 1.03 9.75
CA ASN A 548 17.45 0.65 8.73
C ASN A 548 16.85 -0.31 7.69
N GLU A 549 16.09 -1.33 8.11
CA GLU A 549 15.40 -2.25 7.20
C GLU A 549 14.49 -1.47 6.23
N VAL A 550 13.71 -0.53 6.76
CA VAL A 550 12.79 0.26 5.96
C VAL A 550 13.51 1.21 5.00
N LEU A 551 14.63 1.81 5.42
CA LEU A 551 15.43 2.70 4.57
C LEU A 551 16.07 1.98 3.38
N GLU A 552 16.36 0.68 3.50
CA GLU A 552 16.87 -0.13 2.38
C GLU A 552 15.84 -0.32 1.25
N ASP A 553 14.55 -0.28 1.59
CA ASP A 553 13.47 -0.41 0.61
C ASP A 553 13.09 0.92 -0.07
N ILE A 554 13.50 2.06 0.51
CA ILE A 554 13.27 3.36 -0.10
C ILE A 554 14.28 3.57 -1.22
N SER A 555 13.77 3.79 -2.43
CA SER A 555 14.62 4.07 -3.58
C SER A 555 15.42 5.36 -3.39
N ARG A 556 16.72 5.31 -3.67
CA ARG A 556 17.62 6.50 -3.60
C ARG A 556 17.36 7.53 -4.70
N HIS A 557 16.44 7.25 -5.60
CA HIS A 557 16.20 8.08 -6.76
C HIS A 557 14.69 8.18 -7.04
N GLU A 558 14.17 9.41 -6.98
CA GLU A 558 12.75 9.74 -7.06
C GLU A 558 12.00 9.12 -8.26
N GLU A 559 12.65 9.03 -9.43
CA GLU A 559 12.03 8.54 -10.67
C GLU A 559 12.13 7.01 -10.87
N ASP A 560 12.41 6.24 -9.82
CA ASP A 560 12.69 4.81 -9.94
C ASP A 560 11.49 3.98 -10.39
N TYR A 561 10.29 4.43 -10.03
CA TYR A 561 9.04 3.82 -10.48
C TYR A 561 8.78 3.99 -11.99
N LEU A 562 9.47 4.92 -12.65
CA LEU A 562 9.41 5.14 -14.10
C LEU A 562 10.46 4.30 -14.86
N ASP A 563 11.44 3.74 -14.15
CA ASP A 563 12.51 2.94 -14.73
C ASP A 563 12.12 1.46 -14.92
N LEU A 564 11.17 1.24 -15.84
CA LEU A 564 10.74 -0.11 -16.22
C LEU A 564 11.55 -0.62 -17.42
N THR A 565 11.98 -1.88 -17.40
CA THR A 565 12.66 -2.54 -18.55
C THR A 565 11.70 -2.84 -19.71
N LEU A 566 10.39 -2.91 -19.42
CA LEU A 566 9.33 -3.33 -20.34
C LEU A 566 9.37 -4.80 -20.79
N GLU A 567 10.17 -5.65 -20.14
CA GLU A 567 10.28 -7.08 -20.46
C GLU A 567 8.97 -7.84 -20.18
N ASP A 568 8.39 -7.64 -18.99
CA ASP A 568 7.14 -8.29 -18.59
C ASP A 568 5.95 -7.80 -19.43
N GLU A 569 5.94 -6.50 -19.74
CA GLU A 569 4.99 -5.88 -20.65
C GLU A 569 5.09 -6.50 -22.04
N SER A 570 6.30 -6.67 -22.57
CA SER A 570 6.54 -7.30 -23.87
C SER A 570 6.01 -8.74 -23.94
N GLN A 571 6.26 -9.52 -22.89
CA GLN A 571 5.72 -10.88 -22.77
C GLN A 571 4.18 -10.88 -22.74
N LEU A 572 3.57 -9.95 -21.99
CA LEU A 572 2.11 -9.84 -21.91
C LEU A 572 1.51 -9.37 -23.24
N ILE A 573 2.11 -8.38 -23.89
CA ILE A 573 1.70 -7.87 -25.22
C ILE A 573 1.69 -9.04 -26.21
N SER A 574 2.80 -9.77 -26.30
CA SER A 574 2.93 -10.93 -27.20
C SER A 574 1.88 -11.99 -26.90
N THR A 575 1.69 -12.33 -25.62
CA THR A 575 0.68 -13.29 -25.20
C THR A 575 -0.73 -12.85 -25.60
N LEU A 576 -1.08 -11.58 -25.37
CA LEU A 576 -2.40 -11.05 -25.67
C LEU A 576 -2.67 -11.00 -27.19
N LYS A 577 -1.67 -10.62 -27.99
CA LYS A 577 -1.73 -10.70 -29.47
C LYS A 577 -2.08 -12.11 -29.93
N THR A 578 -1.31 -13.11 -29.48
CA THR A 578 -1.56 -14.51 -29.88
C THR A 578 -2.98 -14.98 -29.57
N TYR A 579 -3.60 -14.48 -28.49
CA TYR A 579 -4.98 -14.82 -28.16
C TYR A 579 -6.01 -14.04 -28.99
N LEU A 580 -5.76 -12.76 -29.29
CA LEU A 580 -6.65 -11.93 -30.10
C LEU A 580 -6.61 -12.28 -31.60
N ASP A 581 -5.49 -12.83 -32.06
CA ASP A 581 -5.28 -13.26 -33.46
C ASP A 581 -5.84 -14.65 -33.76
N ARG A 582 -6.21 -15.43 -32.73
CA ARG A 582 -6.92 -16.73 -32.87
C ARG A 582 -8.36 -16.60 -33.42
N GLY A 583 -8.78 -15.41 -33.86
CA GLY A 583 -10.03 -15.22 -34.61
C GLY A 583 -9.97 -15.82 -36.01
N PRO A 584 -11.08 -15.87 -36.76
CA PRO A 584 -11.16 -16.66 -37.99
C PRO A 584 -10.06 -16.23 -38.94
N ALA A 585 -9.20 -17.20 -39.30
CA ALA A 585 -8.29 -17.05 -40.42
C ALA A 585 -9.12 -16.48 -41.57
N ARG A 586 -8.77 -15.29 -42.04
CA ARG A 586 -9.39 -14.70 -43.22
C ARG A 586 -9.29 -15.75 -44.31
N SER A 587 -10.41 -16.34 -44.70
CA SER A 587 -10.49 -17.10 -45.93
C SER A 587 -10.20 -16.09 -47.04
N VAL A 588 -8.99 -16.16 -47.57
CA VAL A 588 -8.60 -15.47 -48.80
C VAL A 588 -9.40 -16.06 -49.95
#